data_AF-A0A5C2SI32-F1
#
_entry.id   AF-A0A5C2SI32-F1
#
_cell.length_a   1.000
_cell.length_b   1.000
_cell.length_c   1.000
_cell.angle_alpha   90.00
_cell.angle_beta   90.00
_cell.angle_gamma   90.00
#
_symmetry.space_group_name_H-M   'P 1'
#
loop_
_entity.id
_entity.type
_entity.pdbx_description
1 polymer ?
#
loop_
_entity_poly.entity_id
_entity_poly.type
_entity_poly.pdbx_seq_one_letter_code
_entity_poly.pdbx_strand_id
1 'polypeptide(L)'
;MADFIQALDPSKLVLVGSAMSFVTSAFAAPVYNLPIFLFGMLAQESPDALQSLKAFTFMLGGSILYDIIWLSNNSQNWFIRTITILILILKLPTVLAFATALRQRGASFAGLGIRGSDLSGPTVWSMPGGFTSFGGGRDGYQNVEDPAEGPKPLSVPPQPAQPVPAPAAPAAYQTV
;
A
#
# COMPACT_ATOMS: atom_id res chain seq x y z
N MET A 1 6.99 -13.25 -2.23
CA MET A 1 7.67 -11.95 -1.95
C MET A 1 6.75 -10.95 -1.26
N ALA A 2 5.45 -10.90 -1.59
CA ALA A 2 4.48 -10.06 -0.87
C ALA A 2 4.45 -10.36 0.65
N ASP A 3 4.55 -11.64 1.03
CA ASP A 3 4.51 -12.06 2.45
C ASP A 3 5.64 -11.51 3.30
N PHE A 4 6.85 -11.31 2.73
CA PHE A 4 8.00 -10.80 3.48
C PHE A 4 7.82 -9.32 3.82
N ILE A 5 7.31 -8.53 2.86
CA ILE A 5 6.97 -7.11 3.06
C ILE A 5 5.79 -6.97 4.02
N GLN A 6 4.87 -7.93 4.03
CA GLN A 6 3.72 -7.96 4.92
C GLN A 6 4.08 -8.42 6.35
N ALA A 7 5.15 -9.19 6.52
CA ALA A 7 5.68 -9.62 7.81
C ALA A 7 6.57 -8.57 8.51
N LEU A 8 6.97 -7.52 7.80
CA LEU A 8 7.76 -6.41 8.33
C LEU A 8 6.85 -5.45 9.12
N ASP A 9 6.74 -5.68 10.43
CA ASP A 9 6.02 -4.79 11.35
C ASP A 9 6.76 -3.44 11.48
N PRO A 10 6.18 -2.31 11.01
CA PRO A 10 6.80 -0.99 11.07
C PRO A 10 7.21 -0.59 12.49
N SER A 11 6.44 -1.03 13.49
CA SER A 11 6.66 -0.72 14.90
C SER A 11 7.95 -1.32 15.42
N LYS A 12 8.23 -2.57 15.04
CA LYS A 12 9.45 -3.28 15.43
C LYS A 12 10.67 -2.68 14.75
N LEU A 13 10.55 -2.31 13.47
CA LEU A 13 11.65 -1.68 12.72
C LEU A 13 12.07 -0.35 13.35
N VAL A 14 11.10 0.50 13.69
CA VAL A 14 11.39 1.78 14.34
C VAL A 14 11.89 1.62 15.77
N LEU A 15 11.39 0.63 16.51
CA LEU A 15 11.90 0.31 17.85
C LEU A 15 13.37 -0.11 17.80
N VAL A 16 13.72 -1.05 16.90
CA VAL A 16 15.11 -1.50 16.71
C VAL A 16 15.98 -0.34 16.25
N GLY A 17 15.51 0.47 15.30
CA GLY A 17 16.23 1.65 14.83
C GLY A 17 16.44 2.70 15.93
N SER A 18 15.46 2.89 16.81
CA SER A 18 15.55 3.77 17.98
C SER A 18 16.60 3.26 18.97
N ALA A 19 16.57 1.96 19.29
CA ALA A 19 17.53 1.35 20.21
C ALA A 19 18.96 1.45 19.67
N MET A 20 19.18 1.12 18.39
CA MET A 20 20.49 1.25 17.75
C MET A 20 20.95 2.71 17.68
N SER A 21 20.05 3.64 17.40
CA SER A 21 20.36 5.08 17.38
C SER A 21 20.65 5.64 18.76
N PHE A 22 20.02 5.09 19.80
CA PHE A 22 20.29 5.44 21.19
C PHE A 22 21.68 4.96 21.60
N VAL A 23 22.04 3.71 21.29
CA VAL A 23 23.39 3.18 21.56
C VAL A 23 24.46 4.01 20.86
N THR A 24 24.23 4.43 19.61
CA THR A 24 25.21 5.25 18.87
C THR A 24 25.25 6.72 19.32
N SER A 25 24.21 7.22 20.00
CA SER A 25 24.15 8.62 20.47
C SER A 25 25.24 8.99 21.50
N ALA A 26 25.77 8.00 22.23
CA ALA A 26 26.86 8.21 23.18
C ALA A 26 28.24 8.36 22.50
N PHE A 27 28.31 8.18 21.18
CA PHE A 27 29.54 8.20 20.40
C PHE A 27 29.47 9.24 19.28
N ALA A 28 30.59 9.46 18.59
CA ALA A 28 30.60 10.26 17.37
C ALA A 28 29.81 9.51 16.30
N ALA A 29 28.52 9.79 16.16
CA ALA A 29 27.59 9.18 15.21
C ALA A 29 26.58 10.23 14.71
N PRO A 30 25.79 9.92 13.67
CA PRO A 30 24.83 10.88 13.14
C PRO A 30 23.71 11.16 14.15
N VAL A 31 23.83 12.29 14.86
CA VAL A 31 22.95 12.71 15.97
C VAL A 31 21.49 12.90 15.57
N TYR A 32 21.21 13.11 14.29
CA TYR A 32 19.85 13.24 13.76
C TYR A 32 19.11 11.89 13.67
N ASN A 33 19.79 10.74 13.74
CA ASN A 33 19.14 9.44 13.61
C ASN A 33 18.18 9.16 14.78
N LEU A 34 18.63 9.41 16.01
CA LEU A 34 17.82 9.22 17.20
C LEU A 34 16.48 10.00 17.16
N PRO A 35 16.47 11.33 16.98
CA PRO A 35 15.22 12.08 16.94
C PRO A 35 14.31 11.69 15.77
N ILE A 36 14.86 11.29 14.62
CA ILE A 36 14.05 10.80 13.49
C ILE A 36 13.33 9.50 13.86
N PHE A 37 14.01 8.53 14.45
CA PHE A 37 13.37 7.28 14.86
C PHE A 37 12.37 7.45 16.00
N LEU A 38 12.66 8.33 16.98
CA LEU A 38 11.70 8.69 18.04
C LEU A 38 10.46 9.36 17.45
N PHE A 39 10.63 10.25 16.47
CA PHE A 39 9.50 10.85 15.75
C PHE A 39 8.68 9.79 15.02
N GLY A 40 9.33 8.80 14.40
CA GLY A 40 8.64 7.65 13.79
C GLY A 40 7.82 6.85 14.79
N MET A 41 8.35 6.64 16.01
CA MET A 41 7.67 5.91 17.07
C MET A 41 6.41 6.64 17.53
N LEU A 42 6.47 7.96 17.63
CA LEU A 42 5.30 8.78 17.96
C LEU A 42 4.30 8.85 16.79
N ALA A 43 4.79 8.98 15.56
CA ALA A 43 3.96 9.15 14.37
C ALA A 43 3.12 7.90 14.05
N GLN A 44 3.60 6.70 14.41
CA GLN A 44 2.85 5.46 14.19
C GLN A 44 1.73 5.22 15.22
N GLU A 45 1.87 5.75 16.45
CA GLU A 45 0.87 5.59 17.54
C GLU A 45 -0.45 6.30 17.21
N SER A 46 -0.39 7.40 16.46
CA SER A 46 -1.57 8.15 16.04
C SER A 46 -2.08 7.66 14.67
N PRO A 47 -3.22 6.96 14.60
CA PRO A 47 -3.76 6.48 13.32
C PRO A 47 -4.12 7.62 12.37
N ASP A 48 -4.56 8.77 12.91
CA ASP A 48 -5.01 9.94 12.14
C ASP A 48 -3.88 10.82 11.61
N ALA A 49 -2.64 10.60 12.07
CA ALA A 49 -1.49 11.46 11.79
C ALA A 49 -0.83 11.17 10.42
N LEU A 50 -1.62 11.18 9.34
CA LEU A 50 -1.15 10.95 7.97
C LEU A 50 -0.03 11.92 7.56
N GLN A 51 -0.14 13.18 7.94
CA GLN A 51 0.89 14.19 7.64
C GLN A 51 2.21 13.87 8.36
N SER A 52 2.15 13.49 9.62
CA SER A 52 3.34 13.11 10.40
C SER A 52 4.00 11.86 9.82
N LEU A 53 3.21 10.87 9.38
CA LEU A 53 3.71 9.66 8.76
C LEU A 53 4.37 9.94 7.39
N LYS A 54 3.79 10.87 6.60
CA LYS A 54 4.41 11.35 5.35
C LYS A 54 5.73 12.07 5.65
N ALA A 55 5.71 13.01 6.58
CA ALA A 55 6.89 13.77 6.99
C ALA A 55 8.00 12.83 7.48
N PHE A 56 7.67 11.85 8.32
CA PHE A 56 8.61 10.84 8.80
C PHE A 56 9.21 10.04 7.63
N THR A 57 8.38 9.58 6.70
CA THR A 57 8.85 8.78 5.55
C THR A 57 9.81 9.57 4.67
N PHE A 58 9.51 10.84 4.39
CA PHE A 58 10.41 11.71 3.62
C PHE A 58 11.68 12.03 4.40
N MET A 59 11.58 12.32 5.70
CA MET A 59 12.72 12.63 6.55
C MET A 59 13.65 11.42 6.69
N LEU A 60 13.09 10.23 6.92
CA LEU A 60 13.82 8.98 7.00
C LEU A 60 14.47 8.65 5.65
N GLY A 61 13.74 8.78 4.54
CA GLY A 61 14.28 8.58 3.19
C GLY A 61 15.43 9.54 2.86
N GLY A 62 15.26 10.83 3.12
CA GLY A 62 16.31 11.83 2.92
C GLY A 62 17.53 11.60 3.81
N SER A 63 17.32 11.11 5.04
CA SER A 63 18.41 10.80 5.97
C SER A 63 19.32 9.66 5.51
N ILE A 64 18.88 8.81 4.57
CA ILE A 64 19.75 7.77 3.98
C ILE A 64 20.89 8.42 3.20
N LEU A 65 20.59 9.41 2.37
CA LEU A 65 21.61 10.14 1.62
C LEU A 65 22.56 10.89 2.57
N TYR A 66 21.99 11.49 3.61
CA TYR A 66 22.76 12.24 4.59
C TYR A 66 23.69 11.34 5.42
N ASP A 67 23.26 10.11 5.76
CA ASP A 67 24.11 9.11 6.43
C ASP A 67 25.32 8.73 5.56
N ILE A 68 25.15 8.56 4.25
CA ILE A 68 26.27 8.23 3.33
C ILE A 68 27.30 9.35 3.30
N ILE A 69 26.84 10.60 3.23
CA ILE A 69 27.71 11.78 3.26
C ILE A 69 28.44 11.84 4.61
N TRP A 70 27.71 11.64 5.71
CA TRP A 70 28.28 11.71 7.05
C TRP A 70 29.35 10.63 7.27
N LEU A 71 29.08 9.38 6.86
CA LEU A 71 30.02 8.24 6.91
C LEU A 71 31.27 8.46 6.06
N SER A 72 31.18 9.23 4.98
CA SER A 72 32.33 9.54 4.11
C SER A 72 33.23 10.62 4.72
N ASN A 73 32.67 11.53 5.52
CA ASN A 73 33.39 12.67 6.08
C ASN A 73 33.94 12.44 7.49
N ASN A 74 33.41 11.45 8.23
CA ASN A 74 33.78 11.22 9.63
C ASN A 74 34.49 9.87 9.81
N SER A 75 35.64 9.89 10.49
CA SER A 75 36.29 8.66 10.95
C SER A 75 35.67 8.20 12.28
N GLN A 76 35.16 6.97 12.31
CA GLN A 76 34.58 6.34 13.49
C GLN A 76 35.36 5.07 13.85
N ASN A 77 35.28 4.69 15.13
CA ASN A 77 35.68 3.36 15.58
C ASN A 77 34.93 2.28 14.78
N TRP A 78 35.62 1.19 14.45
CA TRP A 78 35.07 0.13 13.58
C TRP A 78 33.73 -0.41 14.09
N PHE A 79 33.57 -0.58 15.40
CA PHE A 79 32.34 -1.07 16.03
C PHE A 79 31.14 -0.12 15.81
N ILE A 80 31.34 1.18 16.03
CA ILE A 80 30.28 2.19 15.83
C ILE A 80 29.98 2.34 14.35
N ARG A 81 30.99 2.21 13.49
CA ARG A 81 30.81 2.20 12.04
C ARG A 81 29.95 1.03 11.59
N THR A 82 30.17 -0.18 12.15
CA THR A 82 29.32 -1.34 11.87
C THR A 82 27.87 -1.10 12.29
N ILE A 83 27.62 -0.58 13.49
CA ILE A 83 26.25 -0.26 13.94
C ILE A 83 25.61 0.79 13.04
N THR A 84 26.35 1.84 12.66
CA THR A 84 25.85 2.90 11.76
C THR A 84 25.49 2.34 10.37
N ILE A 85 26.28 1.39 9.85
CA ILE A 85 25.96 0.68 8.59
C ILE A 85 24.71 -0.19 8.76
N LEU A 86 24.55 -0.89 9.89
CA LEU A 86 23.34 -1.67 10.18
C LEU A 86 22.10 -0.77 10.26
N ILE A 87 22.21 0.42 10.86
CA ILE A 87 21.14 1.44 10.86
C ILE A 87 20.81 1.86 9.42
N LEU A 88 21.82 2.12 8.59
CA LEU A 88 21.63 2.48 7.18
C LEU A 88 20.90 1.38 6.39
N ILE A 89 21.28 0.11 6.59
CA ILE A 89 20.60 -1.03 5.97
C ILE A 89 19.16 -1.15 6.49
N LEU A 90 18.93 -0.94 7.79
CA LEU A 90 17.61 -0.99 8.43
C LEU A 90 16.67 0.12 7.93
N LYS A 91 17.21 1.29 7.53
CA LYS A 91 16.40 2.39 7.01
C LYS A 91 15.65 2.02 5.73
N LEU A 92 16.25 1.23 4.83
CA LEU A 92 15.61 0.83 3.58
C LEU A 92 14.28 0.07 3.77
N PRO A 93 14.25 -1.08 4.50
CA PRO A 93 12.99 -1.76 4.78
C PRO A 93 12.05 -0.92 5.64
N THR A 94 12.58 -0.04 6.50
CA THR A 94 11.74 0.88 7.30
C THR A 94 11.02 1.88 6.39
N VAL A 95 11.70 2.53 5.46
CA VAL A 95 11.07 3.45 4.50
C VAL A 95 10.01 2.71 3.66
N LEU A 96 10.30 1.49 3.21
CA LEU A 96 9.33 0.69 2.46
C LEU A 96 8.11 0.31 3.29
N ALA A 97 8.29 -0.16 4.53
CA ALA A 97 7.21 -0.52 5.44
C ALA A 97 6.32 0.68 5.80
N PHE A 98 6.92 1.87 5.97
CA PHE A 98 6.16 3.10 6.21
C PHE A 98 5.48 3.63 4.94
N ALA A 99 6.09 3.46 3.77
CA ALA A 99 5.46 3.80 2.51
C ALA A 99 4.25 2.89 2.20
N THR A 100 4.32 1.59 2.53
CA THR A 100 3.17 0.68 2.41
C THR A 100 2.09 1.02 3.44
N ALA A 101 2.46 1.28 4.70
CA ALA A 101 1.52 1.74 5.72
C ALA A 101 0.82 3.05 5.32
N LEU A 102 1.54 4.00 4.72
CA LEU A 102 0.98 5.23 4.16
C LEU A 102 -0.07 4.94 3.07
N ARG A 103 0.27 4.07 2.11
CA ARG A 103 -0.67 3.69 1.04
C ARG A 103 -1.94 3.03 1.61
N GLN A 104 -1.78 2.15 2.60
CA GLN A 104 -2.90 1.49 3.28
C GLN A 104 -3.80 2.49 4.01
N ARG A 105 -3.24 3.55 4.58
CA ARG A 105 -3.99 4.63 5.24
C ARG A 105 -4.56 5.68 4.25
N GLY A 106 -4.53 5.41 2.94
CA GLY A 106 -5.11 6.30 1.92
C GLY A 106 -4.24 7.50 1.54
N ALA A 107 -2.95 7.50 1.91
CA ALA A 107 -2.04 8.56 1.51
C ALA A 107 -1.74 8.49 0.01
N SER A 108 -2.37 9.35 -0.79
CA SER A 108 -1.86 9.68 -2.11
C SER A 108 -0.66 10.63 -1.96
N PHE A 109 0.47 10.27 -2.58
CA PHE A 109 1.60 11.19 -2.82
C PHE A 109 1.22 12.17 -3.95
N ALA A 110 0.10 12.88 -3.76
CA ALA A 110 -0.64 13.61 -4.80
C ALA A 110 0.11 14.83 -5.36
N GLY A 111 1.26 15.20 -4.79
CA GLY A 111 2.08 16.32 -5.28
C GLY A 111 3.19 15.95 -6.25
N LEU A 112 3.43 14.65 -6.52
CA LEU A 112 4.59 14.19 -7.28
C LEU A 112 4.24 13.52 -8.61
N GLY A 113 2.99 13.54 -9.07
CA GLY A 113 2.55 13.05 -10.39
C GLY A 113 2.76 11.56 -10.68
N ILE A 114 3.59 10.87 -9.90
CA ILE A 114 3.86 9.44 -9.96
C ILE A 114 2.70 8.74 -9.25
N ARG A 115 1.62 8.53 -10.02
CA ARG A 115 0.57 7.60 -9.64
C ARG A 115 1.23 6.23 -9.54
N GLY A 116 1.43 5.73 -8.33
CA GLY A 116 1.86 4.34 -8.07
C GLY A 116 0.84 3.27 -8.52
N SER A 117 -0.06 3.62 -9.44
CA SER A 117 -1.05 2.75 -10.07
C SER A 117 -0.47 1.92 -11.21
N ASP A 118 0.78 2.18 -11.63
CA ASP A 118 1.39 1.54 -12.80
C ASP A 118 2.36 0.40 -12.44
N LEU A 119 2.68 0.20 -11.15
CA LEU A 119 3.68 -0.79 -10.69
C LEU A 119 3.10 -1.93 -9.83
N SER A 120 1.82 -1.86 -9.49
CA SER A 120 1.05 -2.93 -8.87
C SER A 120 -0.34 -2.80 -9.45
N GLY A 121 -0.83 -3.88 -10.08
CA GLY A 121 -2.03 -3.89 -10.92
C GLY A 121 -3.21 -3.11 -10.35
N PRO A 122 -4.15 -2.71 -11.22
CA PRO A 122 -5.17 -1.74 -10.89
C PRO A 122 -5.93 -2.26 -9.68
N THR A 123 -5.76 -1.59 -8.54
CA THR A 123 -6.67 -1.70 -7.42
C THR A 123 -7.94 -0.97 -7.84
N VAL A 124 -8.63 -1.60 -8.80
CA VAL A 124 -10.04 -1.37 -9.07
C VAL A 124 -10.71 -1.75 -7.77
N TRP A 125 -11.16 -0.76 -7.04
CA TRP A 125 -12.31 -0.95 -6.19
C TRP A 125 -13.44 -1.41 -7.11
N SER A 126 -13.58 -2.72 -7.28
CA SER A 126 -14.77 -3.30 -7.86
C SER A 126 -15.87 -3.05 -6.85
N MET A 127 -16.46 -1.85 -6.92
CA MET A 127 -17.79 -1.65 -6.37
C MET A 127 -18.66 -2.78 -6.93
N PRO A 128 -19.35 -3.57 -6.08
CA PRO A 128 -20.37 -4.50 -6.53
C PRO A 128 -21.51 -3.68 -7.12
N GLY A 129 -21.40 -3.36 -8.41
CA GLY A 129 -22.20 -2.36 -9.10
C GLY A 129 -21.42 -1.88 -10.31
N GLY A 130 -21.55 -2.61 -11.42
CA GLY A 130 -20.73 -2.49 -12.61
C GLY A 130 -20.76 -1.09 -13.24
N PHE A 131 -19.59 -0.45 -13.28
CA PHE A 131 -19.26 0.65 -14.17
C PHE A 131 -17.84 0.48 -14.71
N THR A 132 -17.62 -0.57 -15.52
CA THR A 132 -16.46 -0.64 -16.40
C THR A 132 -16.92 -0.30 -17.82
N SER A 133 -17.16 0.99 -18.09
CA SER A 133 -17.23 1.46 -19.48
C SER A 133 -15.83 1.85 -19.93
N PHE A 134 -15.02 0.84 -20.22
CA PHE A 134 -13.81 0.98 -21.04
C PHE A 134 -13.97 0.02 -22.22
N GLY A 135 -14.90 0.36 -23.11
CA GLY A 135 -15.21 -0.45 -24.27
C GLY A 135 -16.63 -0.26 -24.76
N GLY A 136 -16.83 0.72 -25.64
CA GLY A 136 -17.96 0.74 -26.57
C GLY A 136 -19.28 1.25 -26.00
N GLY A 137 -19.54 2.53 -26.25
CA GLY A 137 -20.87 3.06 -26.54
C GLY A 137 -21.91 3.00 -25.43
N ARG A 138 -22.26 4.21 -24.96
CA ARG A 138 -23.62 4.64 -24.55
C ARG A 138 -23.79 5.01 -23.06
N ASP A 139 -24.05 6.31 -22.91
CA ASP A 139 -24.83 7.03 -21.90
C ASP A 139 -24.33 7.07 -20.44
N GLY A 140 -23.33 7.94 -20.20
CA GLY A 140 -23.07 8.54 -18.90
C GLY A 140 -23.62 9.96 -18.85
N TYR A 141 -24.53 10.22 -17.90
CA TYR A 141 -25.13 11.50 -17.51
C TYR A 141 -25.83 12.32 -18.62
N GLN A 142 -27.15 12.41 -18.51
CA GLN A 142 -27.97 13.35 -19.28
C GLN A 142 -27.73 14.77 -18.76
N ASN A 143 -27.32 15.70 -19.63
CA ASN A 143 -27.16 17.11 -19.27
C ASN A 143 -28.54 17.77 -19.14
N VAL A 144 -28.63 18.83 -18.34
CA VAL A 144 -29.90 19.51 -18.03
C VAL A 144 -30.53 20.15 -19.29
N GLU A 145 -29.73 20.36 -20.33
CA GLU A 145 -30.16 20.92 -21.62
C GLU A 145 -30.70 19.88 -22.63
N ASP A 146 -30.61 18.58 -22.36
CA ASP A 146 -31.03 17.55 -23.33
C ASP A 146 -32.55 17.28 -23.25
N PRO A 147 -33.29 17.32 -24.38
CA PRO A 147 -34.72 17.01 -24.41
C PRO A 147 -34.96 15.55 -23.99
N ALA A 148 -35.90 15.35 -23.06
CA ALA A 148 -36.23 14.02 -22.54
C ALA A 148 -36.67 13.08 -23.68
N GLU A 149 -35.91 12.01 -23.92
CA GLU A 149 -36.37 10.90 -24.76
C GLU A 149 -37.60 10.26 -24.11
N GLY A 150 -38.69 10.16 -24.88
CA GLY A 150 -39.94 9.57 -24.43
C GLY A 150 -39.76 8.12 -23.95
N PRO A 151 -40.64 7.63 -23.07
CA PRO A 151 -40.47 6.32 -22.43
C PRO A 151 -40.40 5.20 -23.46
N LYS A 152 -39.26 4.49 -23.49
CA LYS A 152 -39.11 3.22 -24.21
C LYS A 152 -40.10 2.19 -23.65
N PRO A 153 -40.74 1.37 -24.50
CA PRO A 153 -41.66 0.34 -24.05
C PRO A 153 -40.94 -0.63 -23.12
N LEU A 154 -41.58 -0.93 -21.99
CA LEU A 154 -41.10 -1.90 -20.99
C LEU A 154 -40.84 -3.24 -21.66
N SER A 155 -39.59 -3.67 -21.64
CA SER A 155 -39.19 -5.04 -21.96
C SER A 155 -39.93 -6.00 -21.03
N VAL A 156 -40.72 -6.90 -21.63
CA VAL A 156 -41.44 -7.98 -20.96
C VAL A 156 -40.44 -8.84 -20.15
N PRO A 157 -40.75 -9.22 -18.90
CA PRO A 157 -39.89 -10.11 -18.12
C PRO A 157 -39.73 -11.49 -18.81
N PRO A 158 -38.57 -12.15 -18.71
CA PRO A 158 -38.37 -13.48 -19.27
C PRO A 158 -39.33 -14.48 -18.62
N GLN A 159 -40.06 -15.21 -19.46
CA GLN A 159 -40.92 -16.30 -19.05
C GLN A 159 -40.09 -17.42 -18.38
N PRO A 160 -40.53 -18.03 -17.25
CA PRO A 160 -39.82 -19.14 -16.64
C PRO A 160 -39.69 -20.31 -17.62
N ALA A 161 -38.46 -20.80 -17.82
CA ALA A 161 -38.19 -21.95 -18.65
C ALA A 161 -38.96 -23.18 -18.13
N GLN A 162 -39.71 -23.84 -19.01
CA GLN A 162 -40.37 -25.11 -18.67
C GLN A 162 -39.31 -26.22 -18.45
N PRO A 163 -39.53 -27.16 -17.50
CA PRO A 163 -38.61 -28.26 -17.28
C PRO A 163 -38.58 -29.21 -18.48
N VAL A 164 -37.40 -29.42 -19.05
CA VAL A 164 -37.15 -30.45 -20.07
C VAL A 164 -37.16 -31.83 -19.39
N PRO A 165 -37.91 -32.83 -19.87
CA PRO A 165 -37.85 -34.19 -19.31
C PRO A 165 -36.48 -34.83 -19.57
N ALA A 166 -35.82 -35.33 -18.53
CA ALA A 166 -34.57 -36.05 -18.62
C ALA A 166 -34.73 -37.40 -19.36
N PRO A 167 -33.82 -37.80 -20.27
CA PRO A 167 -33.86 -39.11 -20.91
C PRO A 167 -33.55 -40.23 -19.92
N ALA A 168 -34.36 -41.29 -19.94
CA ALA A 168 -34.24 -42.46 -19.08
C ALA A 168 -32.95 -43.28 -19.36
N ALA A 169 -32.22 -43.62 -18.31
CA ALA A 169 -31.07 -44.54 -18.39
C ALA A 169 -31.53 -46.02 -18.32
N PRO A 170 -30.88 -46.94 -19.07
CA PRO A 170 -31.31 -48.33 -19.19
C PRO A 170 -31.03 -49.17 -17.94
N ALA A 171 -32.01 -50.02 -17.61
CA ALA A 171 -32.12 -50.84 -16.41
C ALA A 171 -31.02 -51.90 -16.26
N ALA A 172 -30.55 -52.10 -15.03
CA ALA A 172 -29.81 -53.28 -14.61
C ALA A 172 -30.75 -54.21 -13.80
N TYR A 173 -31.00 -55.41 -14.32
CA TYR A 173 -31.60 -56.51 -13.55
C TYR A 173 -30.49 -57.25 -12.80
N GLN A 174 -30.63 -57.44 -11.49
CA GLN A 174 -29.78 -58.33 -10.70
C GLN A 174 -30.42 -59.72 -10.62
N THR A 175 -29.56 -60.73 -10.70
CA THR A 175 -29.79 -62.16 -10.94
C THR A 175 -30.57 -62.87 -9.83
N VAL A 176 -31.09 -64.06 -10.16
CA VAL A 176 -31.04 -65.20 -9.23
C VAL A 176 -29.74 -65.94 -9.49
#